data_AF-A0A9P8W880-F1
#
_entry.id   AF-A0A9P8W880-F1
#
_cell.length_a   1.000
_cell.length_b   1.000
_cell.length_c   1.000
_cell.angle_alpha   90.00
_cell.angle_beta   90.00
_cell.angle_gamma   90.00
#
_symmetry.space_group_name_H-M   'P 1'
#
loop_
_entity.id
_entity.type
_entity.pdbx_description
1 polymer ?
#
loop_
_entity_poly.entity_id
_entity_poly.type
_entity_poly.pdbx_seq_one_letter_code
_entity_poly.pdbx_strand_id
1 'polypeptide(L)'
;MAPSTAMRFLPALAVFFIPIALYALTIGLTYAEDYLPQETRYHLAIFYGMLILLSFALFLRLSSRYLYILSDHQSSTGVPLLRKYVAVGGAATTVLITAITLATTALWLPAHLKYWGDRADSIGWTSTKIRLTVTGVTGHYADILLGILIIPVSRNNLVGRAFRLQQSTLLFAHKVVAYLFFMAVLAHGVAYAMYALDSSGDGDEDKTEAFSTGNPTMTLHESESRSSWYGNTTYTGVAAFIIIVIITITASAFIRRRNYNLFYYSHLICGMHLCRGRHTRQH
;
A
#
# COMPACT_ATOMS: atom_id res chain seq x y z
N MET A 1 33.06 -26.63 13.89
CA MET A 1 33.30 -25.23 14.34
C MET A 1 32.01 -24.45 14.20
N ALA A 2 31.48 -23.87 15.28
CA ALA A 2 30.32 -22.99 15.18
C ALA A 2 30.75 -21.68 14.48
N PRO A 3 29.99 -21.17 13.50
CA PRO A 3 30.32 -19.91 12.84
C PRO A 3 30.38 -18.78 13.87
N SER A 4 31.39 -17.92 13.73
CA SER A 4 31.60 -16.75 14.58
C SER A 4 30.32 -15.91 14.64
N THR A 5 30.08 -15.26 15.78
CA THR A 5 28.93 -14.37 15.99
C THR A 5 28.80 -13.32 14.88
N ALA A 6 29.91 -12.83 14.34
CA ALA A 6 29.94 -11.88 13.22
C ALA A 6 29.31 -12.45 11.92
N MET A 7 29.61 -13.70 11.56
CA MET A 7 29.02 -14.33 10.36
C MET A 7 27.50 -14.53 10.47
N ARG A 8 26.94 -14.51 11.69
CA ARG A 8 25.50 -14.68 11.92
C ARG A 8 24.68 -13.42 11.61
N PHE A 9 25.30 -12.25 11.56
CA PHE A 9 24.62 -10.96 11.31
C PHE A 9 24.75 -10.47 9.86
N LEU A 10 25.67 -11.03 9.07
CA LEU A 10 25.91 -10.58 7.69
C LEU A 10 24.65 -10.57 6.83
N PRO A 11 23.76 -11.60 6.86
CA PRO A 11 22.52 -11.55 6.09
C PRO A 11 21.56 -10.45 6.56
N ALA A 12 21.49 -10.19 7.87
CA ALA A 12 20.64 -9.13 8.44
C ALA A 12 21.14 -7.74 8.05
N LEU A 13 22.46 -7.53 8.07
CA LEU A 13 23.10 -6.30 7.59
C LEU A 13 22.83 -6.08 6.09
N ALA A 14 23.01 -7.10 5.26
CA ALA A 14 22.73 -7.00 3.83
C ALA A 14 21.27 -6.61 3.55
N VAL A 15 20.31 -7.27 4.23
CA VAL A 15 18.88 -6.95 4.08
C VAL A 15 18.52 -5.56 4.60
N PHE A 16 19.21 -5.08 5.65
CA PHE A 16 19.05 -3.72 6.17
C PHE A 16 19.58 -2.65 5.20
N PHE A 17 20.72 -2.89 4.54
CA PHE A 17 21.32 -1.92 3.62
C PHE A 17 20.64 -1.87 2.25
N ILE A 18 19.94 -2.93 1.81
CA ILE A 18 19.22 -2.93 0.52
C ILE A 18 18.22 -1.77 0.42
N PRO A 19 17.27 -1.58 1.36
CA PRO A 19 16.36 -0.43 1.34
C PRO A 19 17.07 0.92 1.34
N ILE A 20 18.22 1.05 2.03
CA ILE A 20 19.01 2.29 2.07
C ILE A 20 19.63 2.59 0.70
N ALA A 21 20.23 1.57 0.06
CA ALA A 21 20.78 1.71 -1.28
C ALA A 21 19.69 2.05 -2.30
N LEU A 22 18.54 1.37 -2.24
CA LEU A 22 17.40 1.66 -3.11
C LEU A 22 16.84 3.06 -2.86
N TYR A 23 16.72 3.49 -1.61
CA TYR A 23 16.33 4.86 -1.25
C TYR A 23 17.26 5.90 -1.89
N ALA A 24 18.57 5.73 -1.71
CA ALA A 24 19.57 6.64 -2.29
C ALA A 24 19.51 6.68 -3.83
N LEU A 25 19.36 5.51 -4.47
CA LEU A 25 19.21 5.41 -5.93
C LEU A 25 17.92 6.08 -6.41
N THR A 26 16.80 5.86 -5.72
CA THR A 26 15.51 6.42 -6.14
C THR A 26 15.43 7.94 -5.99
N ILE A 27 16.01 8.52 -4.94
CA ILE A 27 16.14 9.99 -4.83
C ILE A 27 16.99 10.57 -5.97
N GLY A 28 18.02 9.85 -6.41
CA GLY A 28 18.84 10.25 -7.55
C GLY A 28 18.13 10.13 -8.91
N LEU A 29 17.08 9.32 -9.02
CA LEU A 29 16.41 8.96 -10.28
C LEU A 29 15.02 9.61 -10.47
N THR A 30 14.52 10.43 -9.53
CA THR A 30 13.16 11.02 -9.54
C THR A 30 12.91 12.16 -10.55
N TYR A 31 13.21 11.92 -11.84
CA TYR A 31 13.11 12.93 -12.91
C TYR A 31 12.06 12.69 -14.00
N ALA A 32 11.17 11.69 -13.91
CA ALA A 32 10.32 11.35 -15.07
C ALA A 32 8.89 10.89 -14.74
N GLU A 33 8.11 11.67 -13.97
CA GLU A 33 6.66 11.49 -13.95
C GLU A 33 5.94 12.74 -14.47
N ASP A 34 5.04 12.53 -15.43
CA ASP A 34 4.29 13.59 -16.11
C ASP A 34 3.23 14.25 -15.21
N TYR A 35 2.67 13.50 -14.26
CA TYR A 35 1.59 13.93 -13.37
C TYR A 35 2.00 13.68 -11.91
N LEU A 36 1.75 14.63 -11.01
CA LEU A 36 2.04 14.50 -9.57
C LEU A 36 3.52 14.24 -9.18
N PRO A 37 4.51 14.94 -9.77
CA PRO A 37 5.94 14.65 -9.54
C PRO A 37 6.39 14.86 -8.09
N GLN A 38 5.72 15.75 -7.35
CA GLN A 38 6.03 16.00 -5.94
C GLN A 38 5.50 14.87 -5.05
N GLU A 39 4.27 14.44 -5.30
CA GLU A 39 3.59 13.38 -4.57
C GLU A 39 4.30 12.04 -4.74
N THR A 40 4.81 11.75 -5.94
CA THR A 40 5.60 10.54 -6.20
C THR A 40 6.96 10.56 -5.51
N ARG A 41 7.61 11.72 -5.41
CA ARG A 41 8.83 11.84 -4.57
C ARG A 41 8.52 11.52 -3.12
N TYR A 42 7.44 12.06 -2.58
CA TYR A 42 6.99 11.70 -1.23
C TYR A 42 6.67 10.21 -1.14
N HIS A 43 5.97 9.66 -2.15
CA HIS A 43 5.59 8.26 -2.18
C HIS A 43 6.79 7.32 -2.07
N LEU A 44 7.79 7.51 -2.93
CA LEU A 44 9.02 6.72 -2.90
C LEU A 44 9.78 6.92 -1.59
N ALA A 45 9.92 8.17 -1.13
CA ALA A 45 10.64 8.47 0.10
C ALA A 45 9.99 7.80 1.31
N ILE A 46 8.67 7.84 1.39
CA ILE A 46 7.89 7.19 2.46
C ILE A 46 8.01 5.68 2.36
N PHE A 47 7.80 5.10 1.18
CA PHE A 47 7.83 3.65 1.00
C PHE A 47 9.17 3.06 1.44
N TYR A 48 10.28 3.59 0.92
CA TYR A 48 11.61 3.13 1.31
C TYR A 48 11.97 3.52 2.75
N GLY A 49 11.54 4.69 3.23
CA GLY A 49 11.69 5.09 4.62
C GLY A 49 11.03 4.10 5.58
N MET A 50 9.82 3.62 5.26
CA MET A 50 9.14 2.56 5.99
C MET A 50 9.92 1.25 5.98
N LEU A 51 10.48 0.84 4.84
CA LEU A 51 11.32 -0.36 4.77
C LEU A 51 12.60 -0.24 5.60
N ILE A 52 13.24 0.93 5.60
CA ILE A 52 14.42 1.22 6.42
C ILE A 52 14.04 1.14 7.91
N LEU A 53 12.95 1.78 8.33
CA LEU A 53 12.50 1.75 9.72
C LEU A 53 12.12 0.34 10.19
N LEU A 54 11.41 -0.42 9.37
CA LEU A 54 11.03 -1.81 9.68
C LEU A 54 12.26 -2.72 9.77
N SER A 55 13.18 -2.62 8.81
CA SER A 55 14.42 -3.40 8.82
C SER A 55 15.33 -3.00 9.99
N PHE A 56 15.39 -1.72 10.36
CA PHE A 56 16.08 -1.24 11.55
C PHE A 56 15.49 -1.81 12.83
N ALA A 57 14.16 -1.78 12.99
CA ALA A 57 13.49 -2.36 14.15
C ALA A 57 13.76 -3.86 14.28
N LEU A 58 13.75 -4.60 13.17
CA LEU A 58 14.10 -6.02 13.13
C LEU A 58 15.58 -6.26 13.44
N PHE A 59 16.47 -5.38 12.98
CA PHE A 59 17.90 -5.44 13.28
C PHE A 59 18.15 -5.20 14.78
N LEU A 60 17.53 -4.18 15.38
CA LEU A 60 17.62 -3.92 16.82
C LEU A 60 17.11 -5.11 17.65
N ARG A 61 15.98 -5.71 17.24
CA ARG A 61 15.46 -6.94 17.86
C ARG A 61 16.49 -8.08 17.80
N LEU A 62 17.18 -8.25 16.68
CA LEU A 62 18.17 -9.31 16.51
C LEU A 62 19.45 -9.05 17.32
N SER A 63 19.84 -7.79 17.47
CA SER A 63 21.06 -7.37 18.16
C SER A 63 20.92 -7.31 19.68
N SER A 64 19.69 -7.23 20.22
CA SER A 64 19.43 -7.17 21.67
C SER A 64 18.65 -8.37 22.17
N ARG A 65 19.24 -9.14 23.10
CA ARG A 65 18.58 -10.28 23.75
C ARG A 65 17.31 -9.86 24.50
N TYR A 66 17.33 -8.69 25.13
CA TYR A 66 16.17 -8.15 25.83
C TYR A 66 15.01 -7.87 24.86
N LEU A 67 15.28 -7.17 23.76
CA LEU A 67 14.26 -6.90 22.74
C LEU A 67 13.76 -8.18 22.07
N TYR A 68 14.63 -9.16 21.85
CA TYR A 68 14.22 -10.47 21.35
C TYR A 68 13.21 -11.14 22.29
N ILE A 69 13.53 -11.26 23.58
CA ILE A 69 12.64 -11.88 24.59
C ILE A 69 11.33 -11.11 24.71
N LEU A 70 11.39 -9.78 24.79
CA LEU A 70 10.21 -8.93 24.86
C LEU A 70 9.33 -9.12 23.62
N SER A 71 9.92 -9.15 22.42
CA SER A 71 9.19 -9.29 21.17
C SER A 71 8.45 -10.63 21.04
N ASP A 72 8.99 -11.69 21.64
CA ASP A 72 8.43 -13.05 21.61
C ASP A 72 7.40 -13.28 22.72
N HIS A 73 7.33 -12.38 23.71
CA HIS A 73 6.34 -12.45 24.76
C HIS A 73 4.93 -12.40 24.17
N GLN A 74 4.11 -13.40 24.50
CA GLN A 74 2.74 -13.50 24.02
C GLN A 74 1.78 -12.86 25.02
N SER A 75 0.78 -12.15 24.52
CA SER A 75 -0.32 -11.67 25.37
C SER A 75 -0.94 -12.83 26.14
N SER A 76 -1.18 -12.64 27.45
CA SER A 76 -1.90 -13.62 28.30
C SER A 76 -3.38 -13.74 27.91
N THR A 77 -3.93 -12.71 27.25
CA THR A 77 -5.30 -12.67 26.75
C THR A 77 -5.31 -12.73 25.23
N GLY A 78 -6.07 -13.68 24.67
CA GLY A 78 -6.30 -13.75 23.24
C GLY A 78 -7.07 -12.53 22.75
N VAL A 79 -6.72 -12.01 21.57
CA VAL A 79 -7.45 -10.87 20.98
C VAL A 79 -8.89 -11.30 20.70
N PRO A 80 -9.92 -10.61 21.23
CA PRO A 80 -11.31 -11.08 21.22
C PRO A 80 -11.84 -11.43 19.82
N LEU A 81 -11.51 -10.62 18.82
CA LEU A 81 -11.92 -10.85 17.43
C LEU A 81 -11.18 -12.01 16.74
N LEU A 82 -9.90 -12.21 17.06
CA LEU A 82 -9.04 -13.16 16.34
C LEU A 82 -8.95 -14.51 17.04
N ARG A 83 -9.34 -14.60 18.32
CA ARG A 83 -9.12 -15.75 19.22
C ARG A 83 -7.68 -16.28 19.11
N LYS A 84 -6.72 -15.36 18.98
CA LYS A 84 -5.31 -15.64 18.79
C LYS A 84 -4.48 -14.83 19.76
N TYR A 85 -3.43 -15.47 20.23
CA TYR A 85 -2.35 -14.82 20.95
C TYR A 85 -1.49 -14.05 19.95
N VAL A 86 -1.23 -12.78 20.25
CA VAL A 86 -0.36 -11.92 19.47
C VAL A 86 0.88 -11.64 20.31
N ALA A 87 2.04 -11.85 19.72
CA ALA A 87 3.31 -11.50 20.35
C ALA A 87 3.49 -9.99 20.37
N VAL A 88 4.12 -9.44 21.42
CA VAL A 88 4.35 -8.00 21.58
C VAL A 88 5.03 -7.40 20.34
N GLY A 89 6.00 -8.10 19.74
CA GLY A 89 6.67 -7.65 18.51
C GLY A 89 5.72 -7.54 17.32
N GLY A 90 4.76 -8.45 17.20
CA GLY A 90 3.73 -8.40 16.15
C GLY A 90 2.75 -7.24 16.35
N ALA A 91 2.35 -6.97 17.60
CA ALA A 91 1.52 -5.82 17.94
C ALA A 91 2.26 -4.50 17.66
N ALA A 92 3.51 -4.38 18.13
CA ALA A 92 4.35 -3.20 17.89
C ALA A 92 4.58 -2.93 16.40
N THR A 93 4.83 -3.97 15.60
CA THR A 93 4.97 -3.85 14.14
C THR A 93 3.67 -3.37 13.49
N THR A 94 2.52 -3.88 13.96
CA THR A 94 1.20 -3.45 13.46
C THR A 94 0.96 -1.96 13.76
N VAL A 95 1.21 -1.55 15.01
CA VAL A 95 1.09 -0.14 15.41
C VAL A 95 2.04 0.73 14.60
N LEU A 96 3.28 0.30 14.38
CA LEU A 96 4.27 1.04 13.61
C LEU A 96 3.83 1.24 12.15
N ILE A 97 3.38 0.18 11.47
CA ILE A 97 2.90 0.27 10.08
C ILE A 97 1.70 1.21 10.00
N THR A 98 0.71 1.06 10.88
CA THR A 98 -0.46 1.93 10.91
C THR A 98 -0.08 3.38 11.20
N ALA A 99 0.75 3.63 12.21
CA ALA A 99 1.17 4.96 12.61
C ALA A 99 1.93 5.67 11.51
N ILE A 100 2.89 5.01 10.85
CA ILE A 100 3.63 5.64 9.74
C ILE A 100 2.69 5.89 8.56
N THR A 101 1.82 4.93 8.21
CA THR A 101 0.85 5.10 7.12
C THR A 101 -0.08 6.30 7.39
N LEU A 102 -0.53 6.50 8.62
CA LEU A 102 -1.35 7.67 8.97
C LEU A 102 -0.52 8.95 9.06
N ALA A 103 0.71 8.90 9.55
CA ALA A 103 1.57 10.07 9.63
C ALA A 103 1.86 10.69 8.26
N THR A 104 1.82 9.89 7.19
CA THR A 104 2.06 10.39 5.83
C THR A 104 0.91 11.23 5.28
N THR A 105 -0.26 11.25 5.93
CA THR A 105 -1.30 12.26 5.65
C THR A 105 -0.72 13.67 5.73
N ALA A 106 0.16 13.93 6.70
CA ALA A 106 0.73 15.25 6.92
C ALA A 106 1.56 15.76 5.73
N LEU A 107 2.05 14.86 4.88
CA LEU A 107 2.82 15.19 3.67
C LEU A 107 1.93 15.24 2.43
N TRP A 108 1.09 14.22 2.22
CA TRP A 108 0.28 14.13 1.00
C TRP A 108 -0.96 15.01 1.01
N LEU A 109 -1.58 15.25 2.17
CA LEU A 109 -2.76 16.10 2.26
C LEU A 109 -2.51 17.52 1.73
N PRO A 110 -1.48 18.26 2.19
CA PRO A 110 -1.22 19.59 1.65
C PRO A 110 -0.78 19.57 0.18
N ALA A 111 -0.05 18.54 -0.25
CA ALA A 111 0.38 18.38 -1.64
C ALA A 111 -0.82 18.22 -2.59
N HIS A 112 -1.72 17.27 -2.27
CA HIS A 112 -2.94 17.07 -3.05
C HIS A 112 -3.92 18.24 -2.96
N LEU A 113 -4.07 18.87 -1.79
CA LEU A 113 -4.92 20.06 -1.68
C LEU A 113 -4.46 21.19 -2.59
N LYS A 114 -3.14 21.36 -2.72
CA LYS A 114 -2.55 22.32 -3.65
C LYS A 114 -2.77 21.88 -5.09
N TYR A 115 -2.34 20.68 -5.46
CA TYR A 115 -2.45 20.16 -6.84
C TYR A 115 -3.88 20.22 -7.37
N TRP A 116 -4.86 19.75 -6.59
CA TRP A 116 -6.27 19.79 -6.98
C TRP A 116 -6.86 21.19 -6.87
N GLY A 117 -6.39 22.01 -5.91
CA GLY A 117 -6.79 23.41 -5.76
C GLY A 117 -6.43 24.25 -6.99
N ASP A 118 -5.23 24.08 -7.53
CA ASP A 118 -4.74 24.80 -8.72
C ASP A 118 -5.66 24.62 -9.95
N ARG A 119 -6.47 23.55 -10.00
CA ARG A 119 -7.45 23.27 -11.07
C ARG A 119 -8.90 23.53 -10.68
N ALA A 120 -9.28 23.17 -9.45
CA ALA A 120 -10.67 23.22 -9.02
C ALA A 120 -11.08 24.62 -8.51
N ASP A 121 -10.14 25.39 -7.94
CA ASP A 121 -10.43 26.69 -7.35
C ASP A 121 -10.76 27.73 -8.44
N SER A 122 -10.13 27.64 -9.62
CA SER A 122 -10.39 28.55 -10.76
C SER A 122 -11.81 28.45 -11.32
N ILE A 123 -12.45 27.29 -11.16
CA ILE A 123 -13.82 27.00 -11.63
C ILE A 123 -14.82 26.86 -10.45
N GLY A 124 -14.41 27.23 -9.24
CA GLY A 124 -15.26 27.23 -8.05
C GLY A 124 -15.72 25.83 -7.57
N TRP A 125 -15.06 24.74 -7.97
CA TRP A 125 -15.52 23.38 -7.70
C TRP A 125 -14.88 22.76 -6.45
N THR A 126 -15.18 23.36 -5.29
CA THR A 126 -14.56 22.98 -4.01
C THR A 126 -14.86 21.53 -3.60
N SER A 127 -16.03 20.98 -3.93
CA SER A 127 -16.36 19.57 -3.63
C SER A 127 -15.41 18.60 -4.32
N THR A 128 -15.13 18.81 -5.60
CA THR A 128 -14.20 18.00 -6.40
C THR A 128 -12.78 18.08 -5.86
N LYS A 129 -12.30 19.27 -5.49
CA LYS A 129 -11.00 19.45 -4.82
C LYS A 129 -10.84 18.53 -3.61
N ILE A 130 -11.82 18.55 -2.70
CA ILE A 130 -11.75 17.75 -1.47
C ILE A 130 -11.85 16.25 -1.77
N ARG A 131 -12.80 15.84 -2.63
CA ARG A 131 -12.99 14.43 -2.99
C ARG A 131 -11.74 13.85 -3.64
N LEU A 132 -11.18 14.53 -4.64
CA LEU A 132 -9.96 14.10 -5.34
C LEU A 132 -8.72 14.13 -4.43
N THR A 133 -8.66 15.06 -3.47
CA THR A 133 -7.62 15.07 -2.45
C THR A 133 -7.67 13.80 -1.60
N VAL A 134 -8.85 13.43 -1.09
CA VAL A 134 -9.02 12.21 -0.30
C VAL A 134 -8.71 10.97 -1.15
N THR A 135 -9.17 10.94 -2.41
CA THR A 135 -8.86 9.88 -3.38
C THR A 135 -7.34 9.71 -3.57
N GLY A 136 -6.59 10.80 -3.74
CA GLY A 136 -5.14 10.77 -3.90
C GLY A 136 -4.42 10.23 -2.66
N VAL A 137 -4.73 10.78 -1.48
CA VAL A 137 -4.13 10.34 -0.20
C VAL A 137 -4.39 8.86 0.07
N THR A 138 -5.63 8.40 -0.10
CA THR A 138 -6.01 7.00 0.11
C THR A 138 -5.45 6.06 -0.95
N GLY A 139 -5.29 6.52 -2.19
CA GLY A 139 -4.58 5.81 -3.25
C GLY A 139 -3.13 5.53 -2.88
N HIS A 140 -2.43 6.54 -2.34
CA HIS A 140 -1.07 6.33 -1.85
C HIS A 140 -0.97 5.36 -0.67
N TYR A 141 -1.95 5.32 0.25
CA TYR A 141 -2.00 4.26 1.26
C TYR A 141 -2.12 2.89 0.64
N ALA A 142 -3.01 2.72 -0.34
CA ALA A 142 -3.20 1.44 -1.01
C ALA A 142 -1.90 0.96 -1.68
N ASP A 143 -1.19 1.84 -2.38
CA ASP A 143 0.06 1.51 -3.07
C ASP A 143 1.18 1.11 -2.10
N ILE A 144 1.41 1.87 -1.03
CA ILE A 144 2.44 1.54 -0.04
C ILE A 144 2.10 0.22 0.66
N LEU A 145 0.85 0.05 1.09
CA LEU A 145 0.43 -1.15 1.80
C LEU A 145 0.49 -2.38 0.88
N LEU A 146 0.18 -2.24 -0.41
CA LEU A 146 0.37 -3.33 -1.39
C LEU A 146 1.85 -3.72 -1.52
N GLY A 147 2.75 -2.74 -1.56
CA GLY A 147 4.20 -3.00 -1.60
C GLY A 147 4.70 -3.75 -0.35
N ILE A 148 4.17 -3.42 0.83
CA ILE A 148 4.50 -4.11 2.08
C ILE A 148 3.83 -5.50 2.15
N LEU A 149 2.62 -5.64 1.61
CA LEU A 149 1.80 -6.85 1.66
C LEU A 149 2.48 -8.08 1.06
N ILE A 150 3.24 -7.87 -0.01
CA ILE A 150 3.90 -8.95 -0.77
C ILE A 150 5.17 -9.46 -0.10
N ILE A 151 5.84 -8.64 0.71
CA ILE A 151 7.10 -8.98 1.38
C ILE A 151 7.00 -10.28 2.20
N PRO A 152 6.00 -10.46 3.10
CA PRO A 152 5.93 -11.64 3.97
C PRO A 152 5.56 -12.96 3.28
N VAL A 153 5.17 -12.98 2.00
CA VAL A 153 4.44 -14.13 1.40
C VAL A 153 5.34 -15.28 0.94
N SER A 154 6.62 -15.00 0.64
CA SER A 154 7.51 -16.02 0.08
C SER A 154 7.87 -17.13 1.10
N ARG A 155 7.84 -18.40 0.68
CA ARG A 155 8.34 -19.53 1.51
C ARG A 155 9.85 -19.43 1.76
N ASN A 156 10.58 -18.83 0.82
CA ASN A 156 12.01 -18.55 0.91
C ASN A 156 12.27 -17.07 1.22
N ASN A 157 11.42 -16.46 2.06
CA ASN A 157 11.51 -15.05 2.41
C ASN A 157 12.89 -14.68 2.97
N LEU A 158 13.55 -13.76 2.29
CA LEU A 158 14.84 -13.21 2.68
C LEU A 158 14.79 -12.51 4.04
N VAL A 159 13.77 -11.69 4.30
CA VAL A 159 13.53 -11.01 5.59
C VAL A 159 13.34 -12.04 6.71
N GLY A 160 12.55 -13.08 6.45
CA GLY A 160 12.32 -14.17 7.40
C GLY A 160 13.60 -14.86 7.84
N ARG A 161 14.45 -15.21 6.87
CA ARG A 161 15.75 -15.86 7.11
C ARG A 161 16.75 -14.92 7.77
N ALA A 162 16.86 -13.68 7.30
CA ALA A 162 17.82 -12.71 7.77
C ALA A 162 17.57 -12.28 9.23
N PHE A 163 16.31 -12.07 9.61
CA PHE A 163 15.93 -11.62 10.95
C PHE A 163 15.39 -12.73 11.87
N ARG A 164 15.53 -14.00 11.45
CA ARG A 164 15.09 -15.19 12.21
C ARG A 164 13.63 -15.09 12.64
N LEU A 165 12.77 -14.71 11.71
CA LEU A 165 11.32 -14.64 11.94
C LEU A 165 10.69 -15.97 11.59
N GLN A 166 9.73 -16.40 12.41
CA GLN A 166 8.94 -17.59 12.13
C GLN A 166 7.96 -17.31 10.98
N GLN A 167 7.63 -18.35 10.20
CA GLN A 167 6.64 -18.25 9.13
C GLN A 167 5.25 -17.85 9.64
N SER A 168 4.90 -18.25 10.85
CA SER A 168 3.68 -17.82 11.55
C SER A 168 3.62 -16.30 11.74
N THR A 169 4.75 -15.68 12.09
CA THR A 169 4.88 -14.22 12.26
C THR A 169 4.74 -13.49 10.93
N LEU A 170 5.40 -13.97 9.88
CA LEU A 170 5.29 -13.38 8.54
C LEU A 170 3.86 -13.48 8.01
N LEU A 171 3.21 -14.63 8.17
CA LEU A 171 1.81 -14.81 7.78
C LEU A 171 0.84 -13.96 8.60
N PHE A 172 1.16 -13.69 9.86
CA PHE A 172 0.39 -12.74 10.67
C PHE A 172 0.53 -11.31 10.13
N ALA A 173 1.77 -10.86 9.87
CA ALA A 173 2.03 -9.55 9.27
C ALA A 173 1.33 -9.38 7.91
N HIS A 174 1.40 -10.39 7.04
CA HIS A 174 0.67 -10.40 5.77
C HIS A 174 -0.83 -10.11 5.94
N LYS A 175 -1.48 -10.75 6.93
CA LYS A 175 -2.92 -10.57 7.18
C LYS A 175 -3.26 -9.18 7.70
N VAL A 176 -2.45 -8.68 8.63
CA VAL A 176 -2.63 -7.32 9.17
C VAL A 176 -2.53 -6.29 8.04
N VAL A 177 -1.46 -6.38 7.25
CA VAL A 177 -1.26 -5.48 6.11
C VAL A 177 -2.34 -5.68 5.05
N ALA A 178 -2.85 -6.90 4.85
CA ALA A 178 -3.97 -7.15 3.93
C ALA A 178 -5.25 -6.44 4.38
N TYR A 179 -5.54 -6.43 5.68
CA TYR A 179 -6.69 -5.69 6.21
C TYR A 179 -6.53 -4.18 6.09
N LEU A 180 -5.33 -3.65 6.40
CA LEU A 180 -5.04 -2.22 6.20
C LEU A 180 -5.15 -1.84 4.72
N PHE A 181 -4.58 -2.66 3.83
CA PHE A 181 -4.67 -2.48 2.38
C PHE A 181 -6.12 -2.48 1.91
N PHE A 182 -6.92 -3.44 2.36
CA PHE A 182 -8.36 -3.48 2.04
C PHE A 182 -9.09 -2.21 2.48
N MET A 183 -8.83 -1.72 3.71
CA MET A 183 -9.43 -0.48 4.20
C MET A 183 -9.01 0.74 3.37
N ALA A 184 -7.73 0.82 2.96
CA ALA A 184 -7.23 1.89 2.10
C ALA A 184 -7.88 1.87 0.72
N VAL A 185 -7.96 0.69 0.09
CA VAL A 185 -8.61 0.52 -1.22
C VAL A 185 -10.11 0.82 -1.13
N LEU A 186 -10.79 0.40 -0.07
CA LEU A 186 -12.19 0.74 0.16
C LEU A 186 -12.39 2.25 0.28
N ALA A 187 -11.58 2.92 1.10
CA ALA A 187 -11.63 4.38 1.24
C ALA A 187 -11.35 5.10 -0.08
N HIS A 188 -10.36 4.64 -0.84
CA HIS A 188 -10.03 5.16 -2.17
C HIS A 188 -11.19 4.98 -3.15
N GLY A 189 -11.76 3.77 -3.24
CA GLY A 189 -12.89 3.48 -4.12
C GLY A 189 -14.15 4.29 -3.77
N VAL A 190 -14.45 4.45 -2.47
CA VAL A 190 -15.57 5.29 -2.01
C VAL A 190 -15.33 6.76 -2.33
N ALA A 191 -14.13 7.30 -2.06
CA ALA A 191 -13.81 8.69 -2.37
C ALA A 191 -13.87 8.96 -3.88
N TYR A 192 -13.39 8.03 -4.71
CA TYR A 192 -13.49 8.12 -6.16
C TYR A 192 -14.95 8.04 -6.63
N ALA A 193 -15.74 7.12 -6.11
CA ALA A 193 -17.16 7.00 -6.44
C ALA A 193 -17.93 8.28 -6.07
N MET A 194 -17.62 8.89 -4.92
CA MET A 194 -18.20 10.17 -4.53
C MET A 194 -17.83 11.27 -5.54
N TYR A 195 -16.62 11.30 -6.07
CA TYR A 195 -16.26 12.24 -7.14
C TYR A 195 -17.00 11.91 -8.46
N ALA A 196 -16.95 10.66 -8.91
CA ALA A 196 -17.52 10.25 -10.20
C ALA A 196 -19.06 10.36 -10.27
N LEU A 197 -19.72 10.36 -9.11
CA LEU A 197 -21.18 10.54 -8.97
C LEU A 197 -21.55 11.98 -8.57
N ASP A 198 -20.61 12.93 -8.61
CA ASP A 198 -20.89 14.34 -8.29
C ASP A 198 -21.64 15.04 -9.42
N SER A 199 -22.97 15.15 -9.31
CA SER A 199 -23.79 15.87 -10.30
C SER A 199 -23.69 17.39 -10.19
N SER A 200 -22.93 17.94 -9.24
CA SER A 200 -22.78 19.40 -9.08
C SER A 200 -22.03 20.10 -10.22
N GLY A 201 -21.41 19.33 -11.11
CA GLY A 201 -20.78 19.81 -12.34
C GLY A 201 -21.57 19.51 -13.62
N ASP A 202 -22.75 18.89 -13.54
CA ASP A 202 -23.49 18.48 -14.73
C ASP A 202 -23.96 19.69 -15.55
N GLY A 203 -23.61 19.70 -16.84
CA GLY A 203 -23.94 20.78 -17.77
C GLY A 203 -22.99 21.98 -17.73
N ASP A 204 -21.91 21.92 -16.95
CA ASP A 204 -20.85 22.93 -16.90
C ASP A 204 -19.65 22.47 -17.76
N GLU A 205 -19.46 23.13 -18.90
CA GLU A 205 -18.42 22.78 -19.88
C GLU A 205 -17.01 22.97 -19.31
N ASP A 206 -16.79 24.02 -18.52
CA ASP A 206 -15.48 24.31 -17.91
C ASP A 206 -15.11 23.20 -16.91
N LYS A 207 -16.08 22.74 -16.12
CA LYS A 207 -15.89 21.61 -15.19
C LYS A 207 -15.67 20.28 -15.89
N THR A 208 -16.40 20.05 -16.99
CA THR A 208 -16.29 18.82 -17.79
C THR A 208 -14.93 18.73 -18.48
N GLU A 209 -14.44 19.84 -19.02
CA GLU A 209 -13.11 19.91 -19.62
C GLU A 209 -12.00 19.80 -18.56
N ALA A 210 -12.17 20.45 -17.41
CA ALA A 210 -11.16 20.49 -16.37
C ALA A 210 -10.86 19.12 -15.74
N PHE A 211 -11.80 18.17 -15.72
CA PHE A 211 -11.60 16.86 -15.11
C PHE A 211 -12.24 15.71 -15.89
N SER A 212 -11.43 14.86 -16.51
CA SER A 212 -11.91 13.62 -17.12
C SER A 212 -12.39 12.63 -16.05
N THR A 213 -13.66 12.20 -16.13
CA THR A 213 -14.24 11.18 -15.23
C THR A 213 -13.48 9.85 -15.26
N GLY A 214 -12.86 9.54 -16.41
CA GLY A 214 -12.07 8.33 -16.62
C GLY A 214 -10.71 8.36 -15.92
N ASN A 215 -10.12 9.56 -15.80
CA ASN A 215 -8.90 9.83 -15.06
C ASN A 215 -8.81 11.34 -14.72
N PRO A 216 -9.11 11.74 -13.47
CA PRO A 216 -9.19 13.15 -13.10
C PRO A 216 -7.83 13.86 -13.13
N THR A 217 -6.71 13.14 -13.25
CA THR A 217 -5.40 13.79 -13.42
C THR A 217 -5.25 14.49 -14.77
N MET A 218 -6.11 14.17 -15.74
CA MET A 218 -6.11 14.76 -17.09
C MET A 218 -7.33 15.65 -17.30
N THR A 219 -7.20 16.61 -18.22
CA THR A 219 -8.35 17.26 -18.87
C THR A 219 -9.09 16.27 -19.76
N LEU A 220 -10.32 16.62 -20.16
CA LEU A 220 -11.07 15.81 -21.11
C LEU A 220 -10.34 15.72 -22.46
N HIS A 221 -9.90 16.86 -23.00
CA HIS A 221 -9.13 16.88 -24.25
C HIS A 221 -7.86 16.03 -24.17
N GLU A 222 -7.07 16.14 -23.10
CA GLU A 222 -5.88 15.29 -22.93
C GLU A 222 -6.24 13.80 -22.88
N SER A 223 -7.31 13.46 -22.16
CA SER A 223 -7.80 12.08 -22.04
C SER A 223 -8.22 11.50 -23.39
N GLU A 224 -8.85 12.30 -24.25
CA GLU A 224 -9.28 11.91 -25.61
C GLU A 224 -8.10 11.82 -26.58
N SER A 225 -7.10 12.68 -26.41
CA SER A 225 -5.89 12.68 -27.26
C SER A 225 -4.93 11.52 -26.96
N ARG A 226 -5.05 10.91 -25.79
CA ARG A 226 -4.23 9.76 -25.36
C ARG A 226 -4.93 8.44 -25.64
N SER A 227 -4.19 7.33 -25.56
CA SER A 227 -4.76 5.99 -25.74
C SER A 227 -5.88 5.71 -24.73
N SER A 228 -6.86 4.88 -25.12
CA SER A 228 -7.99 4.46 -24.28
C SER A 228 -7.61 3.91 -22.90
N TRP A 229 -6.37 3.43 -22.74
CA TRP A 229 -5.81 3.03 -21.45
C TRP A 229 -5.86 4.14 -20.40
N TYR A 230 -5.50 5.38 -20.76
CA TYR A 230 -5.46 6.50 -19.82
C TYR A 230 -6.86 6.91 -19.37
N GLY A 231 -7.85 6.85 -20.26
CA GLY A 231 -9.26 7.11 -19.94
C GLY A 231 -9.97 5.98 -19.17
N ASN A 232 -9.39 4.78 -19.10
CA ASN A 232 -10.02 3.62 -18.46
C ASN A 232 -9.55 3.39 -17.01
N THR A 233 -8.92 4.38 -16.38
CA THR A 233 -8.40 4.26 -15.01
C THR A 233 -9.53 3.95 -14.01
N THR A 234 -10.70 4.59 -14.15
CA THR A 234 -11.88 4.28 -13.33
C THR A 234 -12.30 2.81 -13.46
N TYR A 235 -12.48 2.31 -14.68
CA TYR A 235 -12.97 0.94 -14.92
C TYR A 235 -11.97 -0.11 -14.46
N THR A 236 -10.68 0.11 -14.71
CA THR A 236 -9.63 -0.78 -14.20
C THR A 236 -9.55 -0.74 -12.67
N GLY A 237 -9.76 0.41 -12.05
CA GLY A 237 -9.89 0.57 -10.60
C GLY A 237 -11.09 -0.20 -10.02
N VAL A 238 -12.27 -0.09 -10.64
CA VAL A 238 -13.48 -0.85 -10.24
C VAL A 238 -13.25 -2.35 -10.36
N ALA A 239 -12.66 -2.82 -11.46
CA ALA A 239 -12.33 -4.23 -11.64
C ALA A 239 -11.34 -4.72 -10.57
N ALA A 240 -10.29 -3.94 -10.29
CA ALA A 240 -9.32 -4.26 -9.24
C ALA A 240 -9.98 -4.32 -7.84
N PHE A 241 -10.89 -3.39 -7.54
CA PHE A 241 -11.62 -3.38 -6.28
C PHE A 241 -12.48 -4.63 -6.09
N ILE A 242 -13.25 -5.03 -7.12
CA ILE A 242 -14.05 -6.27 -7.08
C ILE A 242 -13.16 -7.49 -6.81
N ILE A 243 -12.02 -7.58 -7.48
CA ILE A 243 -11.04 -8.66 -7.28
C ILE A 243 -10.53 -8.68 -5.84
N ILE A 244 -10.18 -7.52 -5.27
CA ILE A 244 -9.71 -7.38 -3.89
C ILE A 244 -10.79 -7.77 -2.88
N VAL A 245 -12.06 -7.44 -3.14
CA VAL A 245 -13.21 -7.88 -2.33
C VAL A 245 -13.34 -9.40 -2.35
N ILE A 246 -13.27 -10.03 -3.53
CA ILE A 246 -13.32 -11.50 -3.66
C ILE A 246 -12.19 -12.16 -2.87
N ILE A 247 -10.96 -11.68 -3.03
CA ILE A 247 -9.78 -12.17 -2.28
C ILE A 247 -10.02 -12.06 -0.78
N THR A 248 -10.51 -10.92 -0.30
CA THR A 248 -10.70 -10.63 1.13
C THR A 248 -11.78 -11.52 1.74
N ILE A 249 -12.92 -11.66 1.07
CA ILE A 249 -14.03 -12.50 1.52
C ILE A 249 -13.57 -13.96 1.57
N THR A 250 -12.99 -14.47 0.48
CA THR A 250 -12.55 -15.88 0.39
C THR A 250 -11.39 -16.19 1.35
N ALA A 251 -10.53 -15.22 1.67
CA ALA A 251 -9.45 -15.35 2.66
C ALA A 251 -9.91 -15.26 4.12
N SER A 252 -11.17 -14.90 4.37
CA SER A 252 -11.74 -14.82 5.72
C SER A 252 -11.58 -16.16 6.47
N ALA A 253 -11.38 -16.09 7.79
CA ALA A 253 -11.19 -17.29 8.60
C ALA A 253 -12.40 -18.24 8.52
N PHE A 254 -13.60 -17.70 8.31
CA PHE A 254 -14.84 -18.46 8.17
C PHE A 254 -14.85 -19.30 6.88
N ILE A 255 -14.65 -18.67 5.72
CA ILE A 255 -14.68 -19.36 4.42
C ILE A 255 -13.47 -20.30 4.31
N ARG A 256 -12.27 -19.81 4.62
CA ARG A 256 -11.03 -20.58 4.46
C ARG A 256 -10.99 -21.87 5.28
N ARG A 257 -11.60 -21.90 6.47
CA ARG A 257 -11.66 -23.12 7.31
C ARG A 257 -12.64 -24.16 6.77
N ARG A 258 -13.67 -23.75 6.03
CA ARG A 258 -14.71 -24.65 5.47
C ARG A 258 -14.40 -25.05 4.03
N ASN A 259 -13.83 -24.15 3.24
CA ASN A 259 -13.61 -24.29 1.81
C ASN A 259 -12.19 -23.82 1.45
N TYR A 260 -11.17 -24.61 1.81
CA TYR A 260 -9.78 -24.24 1.58
C TYR A 260 -9.45 -24.06 0.09
N ASN A 261 -9.99 -24.91 -0.78
CA ASN A 261 -9.78 -24.82 -2.23
C ASN A 261 -10.33 -23.51 -2.82
N LEU A 262 -11.51 -23.08 -2.37
CA LEU A 262 -12.09 -21.81 -2.79
C LEU A 262 -11.19 -20.64 -2.42
N PHE A 263 -10.70 -20.60 -1.18
CA PHE A 263 -9.67 -19.65 -0.76
C PHE A 263 -8.45 -19.72 -1.67
N TYR A 264 -7.84 -20.90 -1.83
CA TYR A 264 -6.58 -21.08 -2.52
C TYR A 264 -6.64 -20.63 -3.99
N TYR A 265 -7.63 -21.13 -4.74
CA TYR A 265 -7.77 -20.81 -6.16
C TYR A 265 -8.17 -19.35 -6.38
N SER A 266 -9.07 -18.81 -5.56
CA SER A 266 -9.44 -17.39 -5.67
C SER A 266 -8.22 -16.50 -5.39
N HIS A 267 -7.47 -16.76 -4.32
CA HIS A 267 -6.28 -15.98 -3.96
C HIS A 267 -5.21 -16.04 -5.06
N LEU A 268 -4.99 -17.21 -5.67
CA LEU A 268 -4.02 -17.40 -6.75
C LEU A 268 -4.47 -16.70 -8.05
N ILE A 269 -5.67 -17.01 -8.55
CA ILE A 269 -6.16 -16.51 -9.85
C ILE A 269 -6.33 -14.99 -9.79
N CYS A 270 -7.04 -14.49 -8.78
CA CYS A 270 -7.23 -13.06 -8.58
C CYS A 270 -5.90 -12.32 -8.35
N GLY A 271 -4.99 -12.91 -7.57
CA GLY A 271 -3.65 -12.36 -7.35
C GLY A 271 -2.84 -12.24 -8.64
N MET A 272 -2.91 -13.24 -9.53
CA MET A 272 -2.27 -13.19 -10.84
C MET A 272 -2.83 -12.06 -11.70
N HIS A 273 -4.16 -11.84 -11.70
CA HIS A 273 -4.77 -10.74 -12.45
C HIS A 273 -4.34 -9.35 -11.94
N LEU A 274 -4.25 -9.17 -10.61
CA LEU A 274 -3.74 -7.92 -10.02
C LEU A 274 -2.29 -7.64 -10.43
N CYS A 275 -1.44 -8.67 -10.52
CA CYS A 275 -0.05 -8.51 -10.94
C CYS A 275 0.09 -8.30 -12.46
N ARG A 276 -0.75 -8.94 -13.28
CA ARG A 276 -0.66 -8.91 -14.75
C ARG A 276 -1.12 -7.59 -15.36
N GLY A 277 -2.05 -6.88 -14.71
CA GLY A 277 -2.51 -5.54 -15.14
C GLY A 277 -1.41 -4.47 -15.20
N ARG A 278 -0.19 -4.76 -14.73
CA ARG A 278 0.98 -3.87 -14.87
C ARG A 278 1.78 -4.08 -16.16
N HIS A 279 1.67 -5.23 -16.84
CA HIS A 279 2.57 -5.61 -17.93
C HIS A 279 2.15 -5.12 -19.32
N THR A 280 0.92 -4.64 -19.48
CA THR A 280 0.38 -4.07 -20.73
C THR A 280 0.60 -2.56 -20.87
N ARG A 281 1.45 -1.95 -20.03
CA ARG A 281 1.70 -0.50 -19.97
C ARG A 281 2.74 0.04 -20.96
N GLN A 282 3.27 -0.78 -21.87
CA GLN A 282 4.40 -0.42 -22.75
C GLN A 282 4.14 -0.59 -24.25
N HIS A 283 2.89 -0.79 -24.68
CA HIS A 283 2.53 -0.81 -26.09
C HIS A 283 1.31 0.07 -26.36
#